data_AF-A0A975EHT4-F1
#
_entry.id   AF-A0A975EHT4-F1
#
_cell.length_a   1.000
_cell.length_b   1.000
_cell.length_c   1.000
_cell.angle_alpha   90.00
_cell.angle_beta   90.00
_cell.angle_gamma   90.00
#
_symmetry.space_group_name_H-M   'P 1'
#
loop_
_entity.id
_entity.type
_entity.pdbx_description
1 polymer ?
#
loop_
_entity_poly.entity_id
_entity_poly.type
_entity_poly.pdbx_seq_one_letter_code
_entity_poly.pdbx_strand_id
1 'polypeptide(L)'
;MKAWQDAVEAMPVWAAWVLLGFHFLAPIFHAWQNRLPQRLGGPISRAKAGWLVHVSALWLVLPVLLCLQSPTYLYLAVSMGLRTVIELPLCARGKWKTSYGIFHDVIHLGLVVLLLRGGDTRIWLWLTALTLVAEIYFVFRFKKQTAGPAEGIYFVPDGPEHARLNLLTDFIRMPSQYLMISILIAACLK
;
A
#
# COMPACT_ATOMS: atom_id res chain seq x y z
N MET A 1 2.98 21.38 12.26
CA MET A 1 3.15 19.91 12.41
C MET A 1 4.58 19.57 12.03
N LYS A 2 5.25 18.69 12.79
CA LYS A 2 6.56 18.15 12.41
C LYS A 2 6.47 17.42 11.05
N ALA A 3 7.55 17.38 10.28
CA ALA A 3 7.55 16.64 9.02
C ALA A 3 7.27 15.16 9.29
N TRP A 4 6.71 14.42 8.33
CA TRP A 4 6.44 12.99 8.52
C TRP A 4 7.70 12.21 8.87
N GLN A 5 8.84 12.60 8.29
CA GLN A 5 10.14 12.04 8.63
C GLN A 5 10.46 12.25 10.11
N ASP A 6 10.28 13.45 10.65
CA ASP A 6 10.49 13.75 12.07
C ASP A 6 9.57 12.92 12.98
N ALA A 7 8.34 12.64 12.54
CA ALA A 7 7.40 11.82 13.31
C ALA A 7 7.83 10.35 13.32
N VAL A 8 8.26 9.80 12.19
CA VAL A 8 8.82 8.44 12.13
C VAL A 8 10.12 8.37 12.92
N GLU A 9 10.97 9.38 12.82
CA GLU A 9 12.24 9.48 13.53
C GLU A 9 12.12 9.69 15.04
N ALA A 10 10.98 10.19 15.51
CA ALA A 10 10.66 10.39 16.92
C ALA A 10 9.92 9.19 17.53
N MET A 11 9.64 8.13 16.75
CA MET A 11 8.95 6.98 17.27
C MET A 11 9.85 6.14 18.20
N PRO A 12 9.26 5.41 19.16
CA PRO A 12 10.02 4.46 19.96
C PRO A 12 10.72 3.41 19.09
N VAL A 13 11.94 3.01 19.45
CA VAL A 13 12.74 2.01 18.72
C VAL A 13 11.97 0.71 18.46
N TRP A 14 11.14 0.26 19.41
CA TRP A 14 10.33 -0.95 19.22
C TRP A 14 9.29 -0.80 18.09
N ALA A 15 8.75 0.40 17.87
CA ALA A 15 7.78 0.65 16.78
C ALA A 15 8.49 0.59 15.41
N ALA A 16 9.75 1.04 15.36
CA ALA A 16 10.63 0.87 14.20
C ALA A 16 10.84 -0.61 13.86
N TRP A 17 11.14 -1.43 14.87
CA TRP A 17 11.30 -2.87 14.72
C TRP A 17 10.02 -3.56 14.23
N VAL A 18 8.85 -3.14 14.70
CA VAL A 18 7.56 -3.67 14.22
C VAL A 18 7.40 -3.41 12.71
N LEU A 19 7.67 -2.18 12.25
CA LEU A 19 7.55 -1.83 10.83
C LEU A 19 8.58 -2.55 9.95
N LEU A 20 9.83 -2.66 10.42
CA LEU A 20 10.87 -3.45 9.75
C LEU A 20 10.48 -4.93 9.66
N GLY A 21 9.99 -5.50 10.76
CA GLY A 21 9.47 -6.86 10.85
C GLY A 21 8.34 -7.11 9.84
N PHE A 22 7.47 -6.13 9.63
CA PHE A 22 6.36 -6.22 8.70
C PHE A 22 6.81 -6.47 7.25
N HIS A 23 7.96 -5.94 6.83
CA HIS A 23 8.49 -6.17 5.49
C HIS A 23 8.88 -7.63 5.22
N PHE A 24 9.22 -8.40 6.25
CA PHE A 24 9.48 -9.83 6.14
C PHE A 24 8.20 -10.66 5.93
N LEU A 25 7.01 -10.05 6.07
CA LEU A 25 5.75 -10.72 5.75
C LEU A 25 5.55 -10.89 4.24
N ALA A 26 6.24 -10.14 3.39
CA ALA A 26 6.10 -10.25 1.93
C ALA A 26 6.36 -11.66 1.39
N PRO A 27 7.52 -12.31 1.67
CA PRO A 27 7.76 -13.69 1.23
C PRO A 27 6.80 -14.69 1.88
N ILE A 28 6.43 -14.49 3.16
CA ILE A 28 5.50 -15.36 3.88
C ILE A 28 4.11 -15.30 3.23
N PHE A 29 3.62 -14.10 2.95
CA PHE A 29 2.34 -13.85 2.30
C PHE A 29 2.31 -14.42 0.88
N HIS A 30 3.37 -14.22 0.10
CA HIS A 30 3.52 -14.82 -1.23
C HIS A 30 3.43 -16.35 -1.17
N ALA A 31 4.21 -16.99 -0.29
CA ALA A 31 4.20 -18.45 -0.13
C ALA A 31 2.84 -18.96 0.35
N TRP A 32 2.22 -18.26 1.30
CA TRP A 32 0.89 -18.59 1.82
C TRP A 32 -0.17 -18.46 0.72
N GLN A 33 -0.21 -17.34 -0.01
CA GLN A 33 -1.20 -17.07 -1.07
C GLN A 33 -1.10 -18.04 -2.24
N ASN A 34 0.11 -18.46 -2.61
CA ASN A 34 0.31 -19.38 -3.75
C ASN A 34 0.20 -20.86 -3.39
N ARG A 35 0.00 -21.21 -2.10
CA ARG A 35 -0.05 -22.61 -1.66
C ARG A 35 -1.30 -23.35 -2.11
N LEU A 36 -2.44 -22.66 -2.24
CA LEU A 36 -3.72 -23.29 -2.58
C LEU A 36 -4.36 -22.62 -3.80
N PRO A 37 -4.78 -23.38 -4.82
CA PRO A 37 -5.29 -22.83 -6.07
C PRO A 37 -6.65 -22.12 -5.95
N GLN A 38 -7.41 -22.36 -4.87
CA GLN A 38 -8.75 -21.78 -4.67
C GLN A 38 -8.78 -20.55 -3.76
N ARG A 39 -7.63 -19.90 -3.54
CA ARG A 39 -7.58 -18.72 -2.68
C ARG A 39 -8.24 -17.54 -3.34
N LEU A 40 -8.94 -16.75 -2.53
CA LEU A 40 -9.57 -15.52 -2.98
C LEU A 40 -8.54 -14.63 -3.67
N GLY A 41 -8.90 -14.12 -4.84
CA GLY A 41 -8.03 -13.31 -5.67
C GLY A 41 -7.19 -14.11 -6.65
N GLY A 42 -6.78 -15.34 -6.35
CA GLY A 42 -5.87 -16.14 -7.18
C GLY A 42 -4.39 -16.06 -6.74
N PRO A 43 -3.46 -16.59 -7.54
CA PRO A 43 -2.02 -16.53 -7.27
C PRO A 43 -1.49 -15.10 -7.38
N ILE A 44 -0.37 -14.83 -6.70
CA ILE A 44 0.25 -13.50 -6.62
C ILE A 44 1.75 -13.58 -6.89
N SER A 45 2.28 -12.59 -7.61
CA SER A 45 3.70 -12.43 -7.86
C SER A 45 4.44 -11.93 -6.63
N ARG A 46 5.76 -12.14 -6.60
CA ARG A 46 6.61 -11.57 -5.54
C ARG A 46 6.53 -10.05 -5.49
N ALA A 47 6.50 -9.40 -6.66
CA ALA A 47 6.40 -7.95 -6.76
C ALA A 47 5.10 -7.41 -6.15
N LYS A 48 3.96 -8.04 -6.49
CA LYS A 48 2.65 -7.63 -5.96
C LYS A 48 2.49 -7.96 -4.48
N ALA A 49 3.01 -9.10 -4.00
CA ALA A 49 3.05 -9.42 -2.59
C ALA A 49 3.90 -8.42 -1.79
N GLY A 50 5.09 -8.08 -2.30
CA GLY A 50 5.95 -7.05 -1.72
C GLY A 50 5.27 -5.69 -1.65
N TRP A 51 4.59 -5.30 -2.72
CA TRP A 51 3.85 -4.05 -2.78
C TRP A 51 2.72 -4.03 -1.76
N LEU A 52 1.88 -5.07 -1.72
CA LEU A 52 0.74 -5.16 -0.80
C LEU A 52 1.19 -5.06 0.66
N VAL A 53 2.28 -5.73 1.02
CA VAL A 53 2.85 -5.64 2.37
C VAL A 53 3.41 -4.26 2.66
N HIS A 54 4.13 -3.65 1.70
CA HIS A 54 4.66 -2.30 1.86
C HIS A 54 3.56 -1.25 2.06
N VAL A 55 2.52 -1.26 1.23
CA VAL A 55 1.38 -0.34 1.40
C VAL A 55 0.59 -0.63 2.67
N SER A 56 0.47 -1.89 3.09
CA SER A 56 -0.17 -2.24 4.37
C SER A 56 0.63 -1.70 5.56
N ALA A 57 1.96 -1.82 5.53
CA ALA A 57 2.82 -1.23 6.55
C ALA A 57 2.65 0.29 6.60
N LEU A 58 2.63 0.96 5.45
CA LEU A 58 2.57 2.41 5.36
C LEU A 58 1.20 3.00 5.73
N TRP A 59 0.11 2.35 5.33
CA TRP A 59 -1.23 2.92 5.46
C TRP A 59 -2.03 2.37 6.63
N LEU A 60 -1.71 1.18 7.13
CA LEU A 60 -2.42 0.58 8.27
C LEU A 60 -1.56 0.61 9.53
N VAL A 61 -0.36 0.04 9.46
CA VAL A 61 0.47 -0.14 10.65
C VAL A 61 1.05 1.19 11.12
N LEU A 62 1.64 1.96 10.21
CA LEU A 62 2.30 3.20 10.54
C LEU A 62 1.34 4.25 11.17
N PRO A 63 0.16 4.56 10.61
CA PRO A 63 -0.74 5.54 11.24
C PRO A 63 -1.19 5.13 12.63
N VAL A 64 -1.41 3.83 12.86
CA VAL A 64 -1.74 3.29 14.19
C VAL A 64 -0.59 3.50 15.17
N LEU A 65 0.66 3.24 14.76
CA LEU A 65 1.82 3.47 15.60
C LEU A 65 2.04 4.98 15.87
N LEU A 66 1.78 5.84 14.89
CA LEU A 66 1.88 7.29 15.05
C LEU A 66 0.82 7.85 16.02
N CYS A 67 -0.30 7.17 16.24
CA CYS A 67 -1.29 7.56 17.26
C CYS A 67 -0.68 7.64 18.67
N LEU A 68 0.38 6.88 18.94
CA LEU A 68 1.11 6.92 20.21
C LEU A 68 1.83 8.25 20.46
N GLN A 69 2.13 9.00 19.39
CA GLN A 69 2.76 10.32 19.48
C GLN A 69 1.74 11.45 19.46
N SER A 70 0.66 11.30 18.70
CA SER A 70 -0.40 12.30 18.63
C SER A 70 -1.74 11.68 18.27
N PRO A 71 -2.83 12.01 18.98
CA PRO A 71 -4.17 11.53 18.64
C PRO A 71 -4.66 12.05 17.28
N THR A 72 -4.02 13.06 16.70
CA THR A 72 -4.37 13.58 15.36
C THR A 72 -4.17 12.53 14.25
N TYR A 73 -3.28 11.56 14.45
CA TYR A 73 -3.09 10.45 13.52
C TYR A 73 -4.23 9.41 13.56
N LEU A 74 -5.15 9.49 14.54
CA LEU A 74 -6.32 8.62 14.61
C LEU A 74 -7.23 8.80 13.40
N TYR A 75 -7.43 10.04 12.94
CA TYR A 75 -8.21 10.32 11.74
C TYR A 75 -7.61 9.66 10.50
N LEU A 76 -6.29 9.66 10.41
CA LEU A 76 -5.57 9.00 9.32
C LEU A 76 -5.72 7.48 9.41
N ALA A 77 -5.51 6.89 10.60
CA ALA A 77 -5.66 5.45 10.81
C ALA A 77 -7.08 4.97 10.50
N VAL A 78 -8.11 5.71 10.94
CA VAL A 78 -9.52 5.40 10.65
C VAL A 78 -9.81 5.53 9.17
N SER A 79 -9.36 6.62 8.51
CA SER A 79 -9.56 6.82 7.07
C SER A 79 -8.97 5.66 6.25
N MET A 80 -7.72 5.29 6.53
CA MET A 80 -7.04 4.19 5.83
C MET A 80 -7.60 2.81 6.17
N GLY A 81 -8.04 2.61 7.42
CA GLY A 81 -8.72 1.40 7.85
C GLY A 81 -10.04 1.19 7.11
N LEU A 82 -10.90 2.21 7.08
CA LEU A 82 -12.17 2.18 6.33
C LEU A 82 -11.92 1.90 4.84
N ARG A 83 -10.94 2.58 4.26
CA ARG A 83 -10.56 2.37 2.87
C ARG A 83 -10.14 0.94 2.60
N THR A 84 -9.32 0.34 3.47
CA THR A 84 -8.90 -1.05 3.34
C THR A 84 -10.08 -2.02 3.42
N VAL A 85 -11.02 -1.79 4.33
CA VAL A 85 -12.23 -2.62 4.47
C VAL A 85 -13.10 -2.58 3.21
N ILE A 86 -13.11 -1.46 2.48
CA ILE A 86 -13.88 -1.29 1.25
C ILE A 86 -13.11 -1.80 0.03
N GLU A 87 -11.85 -1.38 -0.16
CA GLU A 87 -11.05 -1.65 -1.35
C GLU A 87 -10.55 -3.09 -1.41
N LEU A 88 -10.11 -3.67 -0.29
CA LEU A 88 -9.47 -4.98 -0.30
C LEU A 88 -10.44 -6.07 -0.81
N PRO A 89 -11.72 -6.13 -0.36
CA PRO A 89 -12.70 -7.04 -0.96
C PRO A 89 -12.98 -6.74 -2.44
N LEU A 90 -13.03 -5.47 -2.85
CA LEU A 90 -13.26 -5.07 -4.24
C LEU A 90 -12.12 -5.49 -5.16
N CYS A 91 -10.88 -5.42 -4.68
CA CYS A 91 -9.71 -5.83 -5.44
C CYS A 91 -9.52 -7.35 -5.46
N ALA A 92 -9.96 -8.04 -4.41
CA ALA A 92 -9.88 -9.50 -4.32
C ALA A 92 -10.99 -10.21 -5.11
N ARG A 93 -12.19 -9.61 -5.23
CA ARG A 93 -13.34 -10.21 -5.93
C ARG A 93 -13.61 -9.60 -7.31
N GLY A 94 -13.15 -8.38 -7.54
CA GLY A 94 -13.46 -7.65 -8.74
C GLY A 94 -12.58 -8.06 -9.91
N LYS A 95 -13.20 -8.21 -11.08
CA LYS A 95 -12.52 -8.38 -12.37
C LYS A 95 -12.28 -7.02 -13.01
N TRP A 96 -11.16 -6.38 -12.67
CA TRP A 96 -10.79 -5.09 -13.26
C TRP A 96 -9.50 -5.23 -14.05
N LYS A 97 -9.22 -4.24 -14.91
CA LYS A 97 -7.99 -4.21 -15.70
C LYS A 97 -6.77 -4.07 -14.80
N THR A 98 -5.70 -4.82 -15.07
CA THR A 98 -4.41 -4.72 -14.35
C THR A 98 -3.78 -3.33 -14.42
N SER A 99 -4.08 -2.54 -15.47
CA SER A 99 -3.66 -1.14 -15.58
C SER A 99 -4.20 -0.25 -14.45
N TYR A 100 -5.35 -0.61 -13.85
CA TYR A 100 -5.87 0.07 -12.67
C TYR A 100 -4.92 -0.08 -11.48
N GLY A 101 -4.37 -1.28 -11.26
CA GLY A 101 -3.41 -1.54 -10.19
C GLY A 101 -2.19 -0.62 -10.28
N ILE A 102 -1.58 -0.48 -11.45
CA ILE A 102 -0.40 0.40 -11.62
C ILE A 102 -0.75 1.87 -11.40
N PHE A 103 -1.88 2.34 -11.94
CA PHE A 103 -2.27 3.75 -11.75
C PHE A 103 -2.56 4.06 -10.28
N HIS A 104 -3.22 3.12 -9.60
CA HIS A 104 -3.41 3.18 -8.16
C HIS A 104 -2.06 3.22 -7.42
N ASP A 105 -1.12 2.35 -7.80
CA ASP A 105 0.22 2.32 -7.21
C ASP A 105 0.96 3.67 -7.37
N VAL A 106 0.84 4.32 -8.54
CA VAL A 106 1.41 5.64 -8.82
C VAL A 106 0.76 6.76 -8.00
N ILE A 107 -0.57 6.77 -7.89
CA ILE A 107 -1.28 7.74 -7.03
C ILE A 107 -0.78 7.57 -5.60
N HIS A 108 -0.70 6.34 -5.10
CA HIS A 108 -0.21 6.03 -3.77
C HIS A 108 1.21 6.55 -3.55
N LEU A 109 2.13 6.29 -4.48
CA LEU A 109 3.49 6.83 -4.40
C LEU A 109 3.50 8.37 -4.34
N GLY A 110 2.70 9.02 -5.19
CA GLY A 110 2.54 10.48 -5.18
C GLY A 110 2.04 11.00 -3.83
N LEU A 111 1.10 10.28 -3.20
CA LEU A 111 0.66 10.58 -1.85
C LEU A 111 1.83 10.44 -0.87
N VAL A 112 2.54 9.31 -0.82
CA VAL A 112 3.69 9.09 0.08
C VAL A 112 4.69 10.25 0.00
N VAL A 113 5.02 10.70 -1.21
CA VAL A 113 5.93 11.81 -1.46
C VAL A 113 5.40 13.14 -0.88
N LEU A 114 4.10 13.40 -1.02
CA LEU A 114 3.46 14.57 -0.40
C LEU A 114 3.43 14.46 1.13
N LEU A 115 3.23 13.24 1.66
CA LEU A 115 3.20 12.98 3.11
C LEU A 115 4.56 13.21 3.75
N LEU A 116 5.64 12.78 3.10
CA LEU A 116 7.03 12.99 3.52
C LEU A 116 7.34 14.46 3.84
N ARG A 117 6.66 15.41 3.18
CA ARG A 117 6.87 16.85 3.35
C ARG A 117 6.21 17.46 4.59
N GLY A 118 5.45 16.67 5.36
CA GLY A 118 4.69 17.16 6.53
C GLY A 118 3.43 17.90 6.10
N GLY A 119 2.25 17.42 6.52
CA GLY A 119 0.98 17.91 5.98
C GLY A 119 -0.04 18.25 7.06
N ASP A 120 -0.54 19.49 7.01
CA ASP A 120 -1.78 19.97 7.66
C ASP A 120 -2.92 18.94 7.50
N THR A 121 -3.70 18.69 8.55
CA THR A 121 -4.91 17.85 8.56
C THR A 121 -5.87 18.15 7.38
N ARG A 122 -5.88 19.40 6.89
CA ARG A 122 -6.63 19.81 5.69
C ARG A 122 -6.13 19.17 4.41
N ILE A 123 -4.81 19.00 4.27
CA ILE A 123 -4.20 18.29 3.13
C ILE A 123 -4.68 16.84 3.16
N TRP A 124 -4.74 16.21 4.32
CA TRP A 124 -5.24 14.84 4.46
C TRP A 124 -6.72 14.68 4.05
N LEU A 125 -7.56 15.64 4.42
CA LEU A 125 -8.97 15.66 3.98
C LEU A 125 -9.09 15.83 2.47
N TRP A 126 -8.32 16.76 1.88
CA TRP A 126 -8.27 16.95 0.43
C TRP A 126 -7.75 15.74 -0.32
N LEU A 127 -6.69 15.10 0.19
CA LEU A 127 -6.13 13.88 -0.39
C LEU A 127 -7.14 12.73 -0.30
N THR A 128 -7.84 12.58 0.83
CA THR A 128 -8.91 11.58 1.01
C THR A 128 -10.04 11.81 0.00
N ALA A 129 -10.48 13.07 -0.16
CA ALA A 129 -11.51 13.43 -1.12
C ALA A 129 -11.06 13.17 -2.56
N LEU A 130 -9.82 13.53 -2.91
CA LEU A 130 -9.25 13.30 -4.24
C LEU A 130 -9.13 11.80 -4.54
N THR A 131 -8.69 10.99 -3.59
CA THR A 131 -8.61 9.54 -3.75
C THR A 131 -9.98 8.90 -3.88
N LEU A 132 -10.98 9.39 -3.14
CA LEU A 132 -12.35 8.91 -3.26
C LEU A 132 -12.94 9.25 -4.63
N VAL A 133 -12.72 10.48 -5.13
CA VAL A 133 -13.15 10.89 -6.48
C VAL A 133 -12.44 10.05 -7.55
N ALA A 134 -11.14 9.81 -7.39
CA ALA A 134 -10.38 8.94 -8.28
C ALA A 134 -10.96 7.51 -8.26
N GLU A 135 -11.23 6.94 -7.09
CA GLU A 135 -11.87 5.63 -6.93
C GLU A 135 -13.25 5.57 -7.58
N ILE A 136 -14.10 6.58 -7.36
CA ILE A 136 -15.43 6.67 -7.99
C ILE A 136 -15.26 6.69 -9.52
N TYR A 137 -14.39 7.55 -10.04
CA TYR A 137 -14.07 7.60 -11.46
C TYR A 137 -13.58 6.24 -11.98
N PHE A 138 -12.74 5.53 -11.22
CA PHE A 138 -12.24 4.22 -11.60
C PHE A 138 -13.32 3.15 -11.58
N VAL A 139 -14.19 3.12 -10.57
CA VAL A 139 -15.37 2.26 -10.53
C VAL A 139 -16.18 2.48 -11.79
N PHE A 140 -16.40 3.72 -12.23
CA PHE A 140 -17.16 3.97 -13.45
C PHE A 140 -16.39 3.60 -14.72
N ARG A 141 -15.07 3.84 -14.79
CA ARG A 141 -14.27 3.70 -16.01
C ARG A 141 -13.76 2.28 -16.26
N PHE A 142 -13.55 1.50 -15.21
CA PHE A 142 -12.95 0.16 -15.25
C PHE A 142 -13.90 -0.98 -14.86
N LYS A 143 -15.15 -0.68 -14.45
CA LYS A 143 -16.21 -1.68 -14.24
C LYS A 143 -16.63 -2.25 -15.60
N LYS A 144 -16.19 -3.48 -15.85
CA LYS A 144 -16.40 -4.30 -17.06
C LYS A 144 -15.79 -3.73 -18.35
N GLN A 145 -14.60 -4.21 -18.66
CA GLN A 145 -14.19 -4.46 -20.05
C GLN A 145 -13.42 -5.79 -20.05
N THR A 146 -14.15 -6.88 -20.29
CA THR A 146 -13.84 -8.13 -21.03
C THR A 146 -12.41 -8.70 -21.21
N ALA A 147 -11.36 -8.08 -20.70
CA ALA A 147 -9.97 -8.49 -20.87
C ALA A 147 -9.16 -8.05 -19.64
N GLY A 148 -9.10 -8.95 -18.66
CA GLY A 148 -8.24 -8.86 -17.48
C GLY A 148 -8.13 -10.27 -16.90
N PRO A 149 -7.06 -10.59 -16.16
CA PRO A 149 -6.90 -11.91 -15.57
C PRO A 149 -8.21 -12.31 -14.87
N ALA A 150 -8.56 -13.61 -14.95
CA ALA A 150 -9.78 -14.13 -14.33
C ALA A 150 -9.84 -13.90 -12.80
N GLU A 151 -8.71 -13.45 -12.25
CA GLU A 151 -8.25 -13.41 -10.88
C GLU A 151 -7.84 -11.95 -10.57
N GLY A 152 -8.10 -11.48 -9.34
CA GLY A 152 -8.25 -10.06 -8.98
C GLY A 152 -7.07 -9.14 -9.31
N ILE A 153 -7.30 -7.82 -9.30
CA ILE A 153 -6.33 -6.77 -9.72
C ILE A 153 -4.92 -6.93 -9.13
N TYR A 154 -4.85 -7.29 -7.84
CA TYR A 154 -3.58 -7.42 -7.12
C TYR A 154 -2.97 -8.82 -7.23
N PHE A 155 -3.73 -9.80 -7.70
CA PHE A 155 -3.38 -11.21 -7.74
C PHE A 155 -2.96 -11.58 -9.16
N VAL A 156 -1.83 -11.00 -9.55
CA VAL A 156 -1.17 -11.27 -10.82
C VAL A 156 -0.06 -12.28 -10.56
N PRO A 157 -0.06 -13.48 -11.17
CA PRO A 157 0.99 -14.46 -10.94
C PRO A 157 2.36 -14.04 -11.50
N ASP A 158 3.40 -14.73 -11.06
CA ASP A 158 4.68 -14.72 -11.76
C ASP A 158 4.56 -15.44 -13.11
N GLY A 159 5.18 -14.91 -14.16
CA GLY A 159 5.20 -15.53 -15.48
C GLY A 159 5.62 -14.56 -16.60
N PRO A 160 6.01 -15.07 -17.78
CA PRO A 160 6.45 -14.23 -18.91
C PRO A 160 5.38 -13.22 -19.36
N GLU A 161 4.11 -13.62 -19.32
CA GLU A 161 2.97 -12.79 -19.71
C GLU A 161 2.81 -11.53 -18.84
N HIS A 162 3.24 -11.58 -17.58
CA HIS A 162 3.07 -10.50 -16.61
C HIS A 162 4.39 -9.85 -16.17
N ALA A 163 5.51 -10.26 -16.76
CA ALA A 163 6.84 -9.79 -16.38
C ALA A 163 6.96 -8.25 -16.42
N ARG A 164 6.42 -7.60 -17.46
CA ARG A 164 6.43 -6.14 -17.58
C ARG A 164 5.63 -5.46 -16.46
N LEU A 165 4.49 -6.03 -16.08
CA LEU A 165 3.63 -5.48 -15.03
C LEU A 165 4.30 -5.60 -13.66
N ASN A 166 4.86 -6.77 -13.36
CA ASN A 166 5.60 -7.00 -12.12
C ASN A 166 6.84 -6.11 -12.02
N LEU A 167 7.56 -5.91 -13.12
CA LEU A 167 8.68 -4.98 -13.19
C LEU A 167 8.26 -3.53 -12.88
N LEU A 168 7.14 -3.07 -13.46
CA LEU A 168 6.61 -1.73 -13.17
C LEU A 168 6.19 -1.59 -11.71
N THR A 169 5.55 -2.61 -11.13
CA THR A 169 5.21 -2.61 -9.70
C THR A 169 6.46 -2.52 -8.84
N ASP A 170 7.52 -3.29 -9.14
CA ASP A 170 8.78 -3.20 -8.39
C ASP A 170 9.48 -1.84 -8.59
N PHE A 171 9.43 -1.28 -9.80
CA PHE A 171 9.99 0.04 -10.08
C PHE A 171 9.32 1.15 -9.24
N ILE A 172 8.01 1.04 -9.00
CA ILE A 172 7.26 1.97 -8.14
C ILE A 172 7.52 1.68 -6.66
N ARG A 173 7.48 0.40 -6.27
CA ARG A 173 7.62 -0.07 -4.88
C ARG A 173 8.99 0.19 -4.30
N MET A 174 10.05 -0.20 -5.02
CA MET A 174 11.39 -0.29 -4.44
C MET A 174 11.88 1.06 -3.93
N PRO A 175 11.77 2.18 -4.66
CA PRO A 175 12.21 3.48 -4.16
C PRO A 175 11.53 3.88 -2.85
N SER A 176 10.20 3.77 -2.75
CA SER A 176 9.47 4.12 -1.52
C SER A 176 9.79 3.17 -0.37
N GLN A 177 9.95 1.88 -0.66
CA GLN A 177 10.30 0.89 0.36
C GLN A 177 11.73 1.07 0.87
N TYR A 178 12.71 1.32 0.00
CA TYR A 178 14.08 1.59 0.41
C TYR A 178 14.18 2.85 1.27
N LEU A 179 13.49 3.92 0.88
CA LEU A 179 13.46 5.15 1.67
C LEU A 179 12.87 4.88 3.06
N MET A 180 11.73 4.19 3.14
CA MET A 180 11.10 3.86 4.41
C MET A 180 12.02 3.00 5.29
N ILE A 181 12.58 1.91 4.75
CA ILE A 181 13.51 1.04 5.49
C ILE A 181 14.72 1.84 6.00
N SER A 182 15.28 2.74 5.19
CA SER A 182 16.42 3.58 5.61
C SER A 182 16.07 4.47 6.79
N ILE A 183 14.90 5.11 6.77
CA ILE A 183 14.41 5.94 7.88
C ILE A 183 14.17 5.08 9.13
N LEU A 184 13.60 3.88 8.98
CA LEU A 184 13.35 2.97 10.10
C LEU A 184 14.65 2.48 10.74
N ILE A 185 15.67 2.13 9.94
CA ILE A 185 16.99 1.74 10.44
C ILE A 185 17.61 2.92 11.20
N ALA A 186 17.56 4.13 10.64
CA ALA A 186 18.07 5.32 11.33
C ALA A 186 17.37 5.56 12.67
N ALA A 187 16.06 5.32 12.75
CA ALA A 187 15.30 5.39 13.99
C ALA A 187 15.70 4.31 15.02
N CYS A 188 16.08 3.11 14.58
CA CYS A 188 16.57 2.04 15.46
C CYS A 188 17.95 2.29 16.06
N LEU A 189 18.77 3.14 15.43
CA LEU A 189 20.16 3.40 15.82
C LEU A 189 20.32 4.60 16.78
N LYS A 190 19.22 5.27 17.13
CA LYS A 190 19.17 6.34 18.14
C LYS A 190 19.13 5.75 19.54
#